data_AF-A0A2P2KCV3-F1
#
_entry.id   AF-A0A2P2KCV3-F1
#
_cell.length_a   1.000
_cell.length_b   1.000
_cell.length_c   1.000
_cell.angle_alpha   90.00
_cell.angle_beta   90.00
_cell.angle_gamma   90.00
#
_symmetry.space_group_name_H-M   'P 1'
#
loop_
_entity.id
_entity.type
_entity.pdbx_description
1 polymer ?
#
loop_
_entity_poly.entity_id
_entity_poly.type
_entity_poly.pdbx_seq_one_letter_code
_entity_poly.pdbx_strand_id
1 'polypeptide(L)'
;MNVAESARNYIITVEVPGVNANDIRVEVDDKNLRVLGNRSIQNWRMTAGSRDLISAYHKREILQGPYQVAWPLPLDVNRDNVCAEFT
;
A
#
# COMPACT_ATOMS: atom_id res chain seq x y z
N MET A 1 -6.41 -3.44 6.83
CA MET A 1 -7.24 -2.28 6.45
C MET A 1 -8.32 -2.13 7.50
N ASN A 2 -8.51 -0.91 8.00
CA ASN A 2 -9.53 -0.55 8.97
C ASN A 2 -10.39 0.57 8.37
N VAL A 3 -11.69 0.50 8.59
CA VAL A 3 -12.65 1.52 8.16
C VAL A 3 -13.42 1.97 9.38
N ALA A 4 -13.39 3.28 9.64
CA ALA A 4 -14.15 3.91 10.69
C ALA A 4 -15.05 4.98 10.09
N GLU A 5 -16.30 5.00 10.52
CA GLU A 5 -17.27 6.02 10.17
C GLU A 5 -17.36 7.04 11.32
N SER A 6 -17.28 8.32 10.96
CA SER A 6 -17.62 9.43 11.83
C SER A 6 -18.83 10.15 11.24
N ALA A 7 -19.48 11.02 12.02
CA ALA A 7 -20.75 11.65 11.64
C ALA A 7 -20.75 12.41 10.28
N ARG A 8 -19.57 12.74 9.73
CA ARG A 8 -19.43 13.46 8.45
C ARG A 8 -18.38 12.87 7.52
N ASN A 9 -17.60 11.88 7.96
CA ASN A 9 -16.39 11.43 7.25
C ASN A 9 -16.21 9.92 7.40
N TYR A 10 -15.65 9.30 6.36
CA TYR A 10 -15.11 7.94 6.44
C TYR A 10 -13.58 8.03 6.54
N ILE A 11 -13.03 7.40 7.57
CA ILE A 11 -11.58 7.30 7.79
C ILE A 11 -11.16 5.88 7.44
N ILE A 12 -10.30 5.76 6.43
CA ILE A 12 -9.81 4.48 5.94
C ILE A 12 -8.31 4.41 6.22
N THR A 13 -7.89 3.41 6.98
CA THR A 13 -6.49 3.18 7.33
C THR A 13 -6.02 1.88 6.69
N VAL A 14 -4.98 1.94 5.86
CA VAL A 14 -4.42 0.76 5.19
C VAL A 14 -2.97 0.60 5.59
N GLU A 15 -2.66 -0.56 6.18
CA GLU A 15 -1.28 -0.93 6.49
C GLU A 15 -0.59 -1.45 5.22
N VAL A 16 0.48 -0.77 4.81
CA VAL A 16 1.22 -1.06 3.58
C VAL A 16 2.71 -1.24 3.88
N PRO A 17 3.09 -2.34 4.55
CA PRO A 17 4.48 -2.59 4.94
C PRO A 17 5.39 -2.78 3.73
N GLY A 18 6.60 -2.22 3.81
CA GLY A 18 7.67 -2.43 2.82
C GLY A 18 7.41 -1.77 1.47
N VAL A 19 6.59 -0.72 1.43
CA VAL A 19 6.26 0.06 0.22
C VAL A 19 6.84 1.45 0.39
N ASN A 20 7.47 1.99 -0.64
CA ASN A 20 7.88 3.39 -0.64
C ASN A 20 6.66 4.28 -0.90
N ALA A 21 6.55 5.44 -0.25
CA ALA A 21 5.44 6.36 -0.48
C ALA A 21 5.25 6.75 -1.96
N ASN A 22 6.34 6.86 -2.73
CA ASN A 22 6.30 7.15 -4.16
C ASN A 22 5.72 5.99 -5.00
N ASP A 23 5.76 4.77 -4.47
CA ASP A 23 5.21 3.57 -5.10
C ASP A 23 3.76 3.31 -4.68
N ILE A 24 3.16 4.18 -3.83
CA ILE A 24 1.76 4.11 -3.43
C ILE A 24 0.93 4.99 -4.36
N ARG A 25 -0.15 4.43 -4.89
CA ARG A 25 -1.17 5.15 -5.64
C ARG A 25 -2.52 4.97 -4.98
N VAL A 26 -3.21 6.07 -4.77
CA VAL A 26 -4.56 6.10 -4.23
C VAL A 26 -5.48 6.61 -5.33
N GLU A 27 -6.45 5.79 -5.72
CA GLU A 27 -7.45 6.10 -6.73
C GLU A 27 -8.83 6.08 -6.07
N VAL A 28 -9.66 7.07 -6.39
CA VAL A 28 -11.06 7.13 -5.95
C VAL A 28 -11.93 7.16 -7.19
N ASP A 29 -12.80 6.17 -7.34
CA ASP A 29 -13.86 6.15 -8.34
C ASP A 29 -15.24 6.28 -7.66
N ASP A 30 -16.31 6.40 -8.45
CA ASP A 30 -17.68 6.61 -7.96
C ASP A 30 -18.21 5.47 -7.06
N LYS A 31 -17.50 4.34 -7.02
CA LYS A 31 -17.91 3.13 -6.32
C LYS A 31 -16.85 2.62 -5.36
N ASN A 32 -15.58 2.97 -5.52
CA ASN A 32 -14.47 2.34 -4.80
C ASN A 32 -13.31 3.29 -4.53
N LEU A 33 -12.74 3.15 -3.33
CA LEU A 33 -11.38 3.56 -3.03
C LEU A 33 -10.44 2.40 -3.36
N ARG A 34 -9.44 2.64 -4.20
CA ARG A 34 -8.40 1.67 -4.54
C ARG A 34 -7.04 2.19 -4.08
N VAL A 35 -6.38 1.41 -3.23
CA VAL A 35 -4.99 1.61 -2.84
C VAL A 35 -4.14 0.58 -3.55
N LEU A 36 -3.30 1.06 -4.44
CA LEU A 36 -2.34 0.30 -5.21
C LEU A 36 -0.95 0.58 -4.65
N GLY A 37 -0.08 -0.40 -4.68
CA GLY A 37 1.33 -0.12 -4.61
C GLY A 37 2.19 -1.33 -4.92
N ASN A 38 3.49 -1.13 -4.87
CA ASN A 38 4.44 -2.18 -5.21
C ASN A 38 5.39 -2.41 -4.03
N ARG A 39 5.34 -3.62 -3.45
CA ARG A 39 6.31 -4.02 -2.43
C ARG A 39 7.63 -4.36 -3.11
N SER A 40 8.49 -3.36 -3.18
CA SER A 40 9.87 -3.51 -3.63
C SER A 40 10.75 -3.93 -2.47
N ILE A 41 11.21 -5.18 -2.47
CA ILE A 41 12.34 -5.56 -1.61
C ILE A 41 13.56 -4.91 -2.28
N GLN A 42 14.00 -3.76 -1.80
CA GLN A 42 15.35 -3.30 -2.12
C GLN A 42 16.27 -4.43 -1.65
N ASN A 43 16.82 -5.15 -2.62
CA ASN A 43 17.81 -6.18 -2.38
C ASN A 43 18.79 -5.62 -1.35
N TRP A 44 19.00 -6.35 -0.26
CA TRP A 44 20.19 -6.17 0.57
C TRP A 44 21.40 -6.42 -0.33
N ARG A 45 21.77 -5.43 -1.13
CA ARG A 45 23.01 -5.39 -1.87
C ARG A 45 24.00 -4.80 -0.90
N MET A 46 24.52 -5.68 -0.06
CA MET A 46 25.73 -5.39 0.70
C MET A 46 26.78 -4.96 -0.33
N THR A 47 27.25 -3.73 -0.20
CA THR A 47 28.37 -3.20 -0.97
C THR A 47 29.60 -4.05 -0.70
N ALA A 48 29.92 -4.97 -1.60
CA ALA A 48 31.29 -5.38 -1.95
C ALA A 48 31.26 -6.56 -2.96
N GLY A 49 31.58 -6.29 -4.22
CA GLY A 49 32.53 -7.11 -4.97
C GLY A 49 32.32 -8.62 -5.18
N SER A 50 31.17 -9.25 -4.93
CA SER A 50 30.98 -10.68 -5.24
C SER A 50 29.70 -10.95 -6.01
N ARG A 51 29.87 -11.46 -7.24
CA ARG A 51 28.82 -12.12 -8.02
C ARG A 51 28.37 -13.36 -7.26
N ASP A 52 27.06 -13.58 -7.25
CA ASP A 52 26.39 -14.79 -6.79
C ASP A 52 26.63 -15.19 -5.32
N LEU A 53 25.64 -14.93 -4.47
CA LEU A 53 24.75 -15.97 -3.94
C LEU A 53 23.87 -15.33 -2.86
N ILE A 54 22.57 -15.44 -3.12
CA ILE A 54 21.43 -15.13 -2.27
C ILE A 54 21.76 -15.41 -0.79
N SER A 55 21.68 -14.40 0.07
CA SER A 55 21.61 -14.61 1.52
C SER A 55 20.46 -15.59 1.79
N ALA A 56 20.78 -16.83 2.13
CA ALA A 56 19.81 -17.92 2.18
C ALA A 56 18.69 -17.58 3.16
N TYR A 57 17.50 -17.29 2.62
CA TYR A 57 16.32 -17.04 3.46
C TYR A 57 15.97 -18.34 4.18
N HIS A 58 16.12 -18.36 5.51
CA HIS A 58 15.64 -19.48 6.33
C HIS A 58 14.10 -19.55 6.36
N LYS A 59 13.42 -18.40 6.16
CA LYS A 59 11.97 -18.29 6.01
C LYS A 59 11.61 -16.96 5.34
N ARG A 60 10.61 -16.95 4.44
CA ARG A 60 10.08 -15.74 3.80
C ARG A 60 8.56 -15.83 3.68
N GLU A 61 7.83 -15.02 4.44
CA GLU A 61 6.35 -15.03 4.48
C GLU A 61 5.74 -13.82 3.78
N ILE A 62 6.50 -12.75 3.61
CA ILE A 62 6.04 -11.53 2.94
C ILE A 62 6.35 -11.64 1.44
N LEU A 63 5.31 -11.60 0.62
CA LEU A 63 5.41 -11.66 -0.84
C LEU A 63 5.83 -10.31 -1.42
N GLN A 64 6.72 -10.37 -2.42
CA GLN A 64 7.09 -9.24 -3.27
C GLN A 64 6.00 -9.02 -4.33
N GLY A 65 5.85 -7.79 -4.79
CA GLY A 65 5.09 -7.47 -6.00
C GLY A 65 3.93 -6.50 -5.76
N PRO A 66 3.07 -6.33 -6.78
CA PRO A 66 1.96 -5.42 -6.71
C PRO A 66 0.96 -5.89 -5.64
N TYR A 67 0.51 -4.95 -4.81
CA TYR A 67 -0.62 -5.14 -3.93
C TYR A 67 -1.74 -4.18 -4.33
N GLN A 68 -2.96 -4.65 -4.18
CA GLN A 68 -4.17 -3.88 -4.39
C GLN A 68 -5.12 -4.13 -3.23
N VAL A 69 -5.63 -3.05 -2.65
CA VAL A 69 -6.74 -3.06 -1.70
C VAL A 69 -7.85 -2.21 -2.30
N ALA A 70 -9.04 -2.77 -2.44
CA ALA A 70 -10.21 -2.06 -2.93
C ALA A 70 -11.29 -2.06 -1.87
N TRP A 71 -11.92 -0.91 -1.64
CA TRP A 71 -13.02 -0.77 -0.72
C TRP A 71 -14.19 -0.05 -1.37
N PRO A 72 -15.40 -0.65 -1.36
CA PRO A 72 -16.57 -0.01 -1.93
C PRO A 72 -17.00 1.20 -1.09
N LEU A 73 -17.13 2.35 -1.73
CA LEU A 73 -17.55 3.61 -1.13
C LEU A 73 -19.09 3.66 -1.00
N PRO A 74 -19.62 4.29 0.06
CA PRO A 74 -21.02 4.66 0.15
C PRO A 74 -21.42 5.63 -0.98
N LEU A 75 -22.70 5.60 -1.36
CA LEU A 75 -23.22 6.38 -2.49
C LEU A 75 -23.15 7.91 -2.27
N ASP A 76 -23.00 8.35 -1.03
CA ASP A 76 -23.01 9.74 -0.58
C ASP A 76 -21.60 10.34 -0.38
N VAL A 77 -20.54 9.63 -0.79
CA VAL A 77 -19.17 10.14 -0.70
C VAL A 77 -18.91 11.30 -1.67
N ASN A 78 -18.35 12.40 -1.13
CA ASN A 78 -17.85 13.51 -1.93
C ASN A 78 -16.42 13.21 -2.43
N ARG A 79 -16.30 12.79 -3.69
CA ARG A 79 -15.01 12.48 -4.34
C ARG A 79 -14.07 13.68 -4.53
N ASP A 80 -14.61 14.90 -4.55
CA ASP A 80 -13.81 16.11 -4.76
C ASP A 80 -13.14 16.58 -3.45
N ASN A 81 -13.53 16.00 -2.31
CA ASN A 81 -13.01 16.33 -0.98
C ASN A 81 -12.37 15.11 -0.30
N VAL A 82 -11.41 14.48 -0.98
CA VAL A 82 -10.65 13.36 -0.45
C VAL A 82 -9.23 13.80 -0.11
N CYS A 83 -8.78 13.46 1.09
CA CYS A 83 -7.41 13.65 1.55
C CYS A 83 -6.78 12.31 1.90
N ALA A 84 -5.50 12.15 1.61
CA ALA A 84 -4.71 11.00 2.00
C ALA A 84 -3.41 11.47 2.65
N GLU A 85 -3.03 10.79 3.74
CA GLU A 85 -1.77 11.01 4.44
C GLU A 85 -1.05 9.67 4.57
N PHE A 86 0.27 9.70 4.42
CA PHE A 86 1.15 8.56 4.64
C PHE A 86 2.11 8.91 5.78
N THR A 87 2.10 8.08 6.82
CA THR A 87 2.89 8.25 8.06
C THR A 87 3.81 7.06 8.27
#